data_AF-A0AAJ2BU16-F1
#
_entry.id   AF-A0AAJ2BU16-F1
#
_cell.length_a   1.000
_cell.length_b   1.000
_cell.length_c   1.000
_cell.angle_alpha   90.00
_cell.angle_beta   90.00
_cell.angle_gamma   90.00
#
_symmetry.space_group_name_H-M   'P 1'
#
loop_
_entity.id
_entity.type
_entity.pdbx_description
1 polymer ?
#
loop_
_entity_poly.entity_id
_entity_poly.type
_entity_poly.pdbx_seq_one_letter_code
_entity_poly.pdbx_strand_id
1 'polypeptide(L)'
;MSEENSSAVEAPSTFDSVSDAVAELDRRDAARAEAKAEEKAARAASMEQSEARETPATDAPEPDPEPDEPEADHDASDEVATDEEDQNEPEERAIVNLDGKEIEIPKGTPRALVEAVKKLESDFRADYTRKTQEVAAERQQVHAAYQQTAQLSQQLQQTQAVLAQFYQQSIGEPPSLEIAQTDPQRYLIERELHAQRVQQFQQLMGHGQQLSAHQQALAQQQMQQQLAAEYEKAAKALPEFADPAKRAQLTQRLSGVLQKYGMTGQELGTVTDHRVLLMLRDLEKYHGRQQAAGTVREKLANVPPKTQKPGTATQDGGRSNRAAQAKQQFMKSGRSMRDVARFLAQTQE
;
A
#
# COMPACT_ATOMS: atom_id res chain seq x y z
N MET A 1 16.62 46.21 47.46
CA MET A 1 16.88 45.71 46.10
C MET A 1 17.08 44.21 46.25
N SER A 2 15.98 43.51 46.48
CA SER A 2 15.20 42.78 45.47
C SER A 2 15.61 41.32 45.54
N GLU A 3 14.99 40.63 46.50
CA GLU A 3 14.85 39.18 46.50
C GLU A 3 13.83 38.85 45.41
N GLU A 4 14.26 38.18 44.34
CA GLU A 4 13.36 37.53 43.39
C GLU A 4 13.42 36.02 43.62
N ASN A 5 12.28 35.53 44.06
CA ASN A 5 11.99 34.20 44.55
C ASN A 5 11.90 33.24 43.36
N SER A 6 12.94 32.44 43.12
CA SER A 6 12.89 31.32 42.17
C SER A 6 12.14 30.16 42.82
N SER A 7 10.83 30.07 42.58
CA SER A 7 9.99 28.97 43.02
C SER A 7 10.24 27.72 42.17
N ALA A 8 11.36 27.04 42.42
CA ALA A 8 11.52 25.66 41.99
C ALA A 8 10.67 24.78 42.91
N VAL A 9 9.55 24.27 42.39
CA VAL A 9 8.69 23.31 43.09
C VAL A 9 9.45 22.00 43.24
N GLU A 10 10.10 21.80 44.39
CA GLU A 10 10.67 20.51 44.79
C GLU A 10 9.55 19.48 44.95
N ALA A 11 9.59 18.42 44.14
CA ALA A 11 8.67 17.30 44.26
C ALA A 11 8.98 16.50 45.55
N PRO A 12 7.98 16.12 46.37
CA PRO A 12 8.22 15.28 47.53
C PRO A 12 8.68 13.88 47.09
N SER A 13 9.78 13.39 47.67
CA SER A 13 10.37 12.09 47.34
C SER A 13 9.68 10.89 48.01
N THR A 14 8.63 11.14 48.80
CA THR A 14 7.79 10.12 49.44
C THR A 14 6.35 10.62 49.53
N PHE A 15 5.37 9.75 49.25
CA PHE A 15 3.94 10.04 49.33
C PHE A 15 3.33 9.27 50.50
N ASP A 16 2.58 9.96 51.37
CA ASP A 16 1.97 9.38 52.58
C ASP A 16 0.73 8.51 52.26
N SER A 17 0.13 8.68 51.08
CA SER A 17 -1.02 7.89 50.63
C SER A 17 -1.04 7.71 49.10
N VAL A 18 -1.70 6.64 48.65
CA VAL A 18 -1.91 6.37 47.21
C VAL A 18 -2.75 7.47 46.57
N SER A 19 -3.69 8.07 47.31
CA SER A 19 -4.47 9.23 46.84
C SER A 19 -3.62 10.46 46.57
N ASP A 20 -2.59 10.72 47.38
CA ASP A 20 -1.70 11.86 47.17
C ASP A 20 -0.78 11.66 45.97
N ALA A 21 -0.31 10.42 45.75
CA ALA A 21 0.48 10.07 44.56
C ALA A 21 -0.32 10.25 43.27
N VAL A 22 -1.61 9.89 43.28
CA VAL A 22 -2.51 10.06 42.12
C VAL A 22 -2.79 11.54 41.86
N ALA A 23 -3.06 12.33 42.91
CA ALA A 23 -3.30 13.77 42.77
C ALA A 23 -2.07 14.53 42.24
N GLU A 24 -0.86 14.07 42.56
CA GLU A 24 0.38 14.65 42.04
C GLU A 24 0.64 14.24 40.58
N LEU A 25 0.28 13.02 40.19
CA LEU A 25 0.31 12.56 38.80
C LEU A 25 -0.65 13.38 37.93
N ASP A 26 -1.89 13.59 38.37
CA ASP A 26 -2.87 14.39 37.63
C ASP A 26 -2.41 15.84 37.45
N ARG A 27 -1.76 16.44 38.47
CA ARG A 27 -1.17 17.78 38.36
C ARG A 27 -0.01 17.83 37.35
N ARG A 28 0.85 16.80 37.31
CA ARG A 28 1.95 16.73 36.34
C ARG A 28 1.47 16.53 34.91
N ASP A 29 0.42 15.74 34.73
CA ASP A 29 -0.18 15.52 33.41
C ASP A 29 -0.90 16.78 32.90
N ALA A 30 -1.57 17.53 33.79
CA ALA A 30 -2.14 18.84 33.46
C ALA A 30 -1.04 19.85 33.04
N ALA A 31 0.04 19.97 33.82
CA ALA A 31 1.15 20.87 33.49
C ALA A 31 1.84 20.50 32.16
N ARG A 32 1.96 19.20 31.86
CA ARG A 32 2.51 18.72 30.58
C ARG A 32 1.60 18.99 29.40
N ALA A 33 0.27 18.94 29.61
CA ALA A 33 -0.70 19.29 28.59
C ALA A 33 -0.65 20.79 28.24
N GLU A 34 -0.51 21.65 29.26
CA GLU A 34 -0.35 23.10 29.07
C GLU A 34 0.95 23.45 28.34
N ALA A 35 2.09 22.87 28.75
CA ALA A 35 3.38 23.09 28.07
C ALA A 35 3.34 22.65 26.59
N LYS A 36 2.64 21.56 26.27
CA LYS A 36 2.49 21.07 24.90
C LYS A 36 1.55 21.96 24.07
N ALA A 37 0.58 22.62 24.70
CA ALA A 37 -0.28 23.60 24.06
C ALA A 37 0.48 24.90 23.73
N GLU A 38 1.33 25.37 24.64
CA GLU A 38 2.21 26.53 24.41
C GLU A 38 3.25 26.27 23.32
N GLU A 39 3.89 25.10 23.28
CA GLU A 39 4.83 24.72 22.22
C GLU A 39 4.15 24.69 20.84
N LYS A 40 2.91 24.20 20.77
CA LYS A 40 2.11 24.18 19.53
C LYS A 40 1.72 25.58 19.08
N ALA A 41 1.39 26.48 20.02
CA ALA A 41 1.09 27.87 19.72
C ALA A 41 2.33 28.65 19.24
N ALA A 42 3.49 28.43 19.86
CA ALA A 42 4.77 29.04 19.46
C ALA A 42 5.20 28.58 18.05
N ARG A 43 4.99 27.30 17.72
CA ARG A 43 5.29 26.76 16.38
C ARG A 43 4.36 27.31 15.30
N ALA A 44 3.08 27.54 15.62
CA ALA A 44 2.13 28.17 14.71
C ALA A 44 2.51 29.64 14.42
N ALA A 45 2.89 30.41 15.44
CA ALA A 45 3.34 31.79 15.28
C ALA A 45 4.64 31.92 14.48
N SER A 46 5.56 30.94 14.59
CA SER A 46 6.80 30.91 13.80
C SER A 46 6.58 30.59 12.32
N MET A 47 5.52 29.85 11.95
CA MET A 47 5.19 29.57 10.54
C MET A 47 4.55 30.78 9.86
N GLU A 48 3.78 31.58 10.60
CA GLU A 48 3.12 32.79 10.09
C GLU A 48 4.14 33.93 9.79
N GLN A 49 5.26 33.97 10.52
CA GLN A 49 6.32 34.97 10.31
C GLN A 49 7.26 34.64 9.13
N SER A 50 7.32 33.38 8.68
CA SER A 50 8.14 32.95 7.54
C SER A 50 7.48 33.19 6.16
N GLU A 51 6.16 33.35 6.07
CA GLU A 51 5.48 33.60 4.78
C GLU A 51 5.59 35.06 4.29
N ALA A 52 6.08 35.99 5.10
CA ALA A 52 6.10 37.42 4.78
C ALA A 52 7.42 37.94 4.16
N ARG A 53 8.39 37.09 3.80
CA ARG A 53 9.69 37.56 3.30
C ARG A 53 10.36 36.64 2.27
N GLU A 54 10.05 36.84 0.99
CA GLU A 54 10.90 36.48 -0.17
C GLU A 54 10.61 37.51 -1.29
N THR A 55 11.57 38.16 -1.95
CA THR A 55 12.72 37.69 -2.79
C THR A 55 13.72 38.86 -3.01
N PRO A 56 14.76 38.85 -3.90
CA PRO A 56 15.34 37.78 -4.74
C PRO A 56 16.89 37.69 -4.72
N ALA A 57 17.47 36.64 -5.33
CA ALA A 57 18.56 36.74 -6.34
C ALA A 57 19.10 35.38 -6.84
N THR A 58 19.26 35.37 -8.16
CA THR A 58 19.89 34.50 -9.18
C THR A 58 21.21 33.79 -8.80
N ASP A 59 21.41 32.53 -9.26
CA ASP A 59 22.53 32.13 -10.15
C ASP A 59 22.31 30.70 -10.73
N ALA A 60 22.69 30.50 -11.99
CA ALA A 60 22.64 29.24 -12.75
C ALA A 60 23.93 28.42 -12.58
N PRO A 61 23.96 27.12 -12.94
CA PRO A 61 24.60 26.78 -14.23
C PRO A 61 23.98 25.59 -15.02
N GLU A 62 24.46 25.47 -16.26
CA GLU A 62 24.11 24.67 -17.45
C GLU A 62 23.93 23.13 -17.29
N PRO A 63 23.19 22.51 -18.24
CA PRO A 63 23.49 21.16 -18.73
C PRO A 63 23.57 21.07 -20.28
N ASP A 64 24.32 20.09 -20.79
CA ASP A 64 24.30 19.62 -22.19
C ASP A 64 24.85 18.17 -22.25
N PRO A 65 24.64 17.33 -23.29
CA PRO A 65 23.48 17.13 -24.19
C PRO A 65 22.89 15.69 -24.12
N GLU A 66 21.63 15.55 -24.61
CA GLU A 66 21.01 14.54 -25.52
C GLU A 66 21.57 13.08 -25.70
N PRO A 67 20.77 12.06 -26.14
CA PRO A 67 19.89 12.16 -27.33
C PRO A 67 18.61 11.28 -27.43
N ASP A 68 17.92 11.51 -28.55
CA ASP A 68 17.07 10.64 -29.40
C ASP A 68 15.54 10.60 -29.20
N GLU A 69 14.87 11.42 -30.01
CA GLU A 69 13.63 11.04 -30.72
C GLU A 69 13.93 10.94 -32.23
N PRO A 70 13.30 10.02 -32.98
CA PRO A 70 13.24 10.12 -34.43
C PRO A 70 11.95 10.77 -34.93
N GLU A 71 12.15 11.64 -35.92
CA GLU A 71 11.19 12.39 -36.72
C GLU A 71 10.17 11.55 -37.49
N ALA A 72 9.03 12.18 -37.81
CA ALA A 72 8.30 11.90 -39.05
C ALA A 72 7.76 13.21 -39.65
N ASP A 73 8.12 13.37 -40.92
CA ASP A 73 8.04 14.50 -41.85
C ASP A 73 6.64 14.66 -42.50
N HIS A 74 6.23 15.90 -42.84
CA HIS A 74 5.83 16.33 -44.20
C HIS A 74 5.01 17.65 -44.26
N ASP A 75 5.67 18.64 -44.86
CA ASP A 75 5.34 19.36 -46.13
C ASP A 75 4.29 20.50 -46.21
N ALA A 76 4.77 21.60 -46.85
CA ALA A 76 4.21 22.73 -47.60
C ALA A 76 2.80 23.29 -47.27
N SER A 77 2.52 24.61 -47.33
CA SER A 77 2.95 25.61 -48.31
C SER A 77 2.59 27.01 -47.80
N ASP A 78 3.38 28.01 -48.18
CA ASP A 78 3.15 29.44 -47.93
C ASP A 78 2.25 30.02 -49.04
N GLU A 79 1.15 30.68 -48.69
CA GLU A 79 0.40 31.57 -49.60
C GLU A 79 -0.26 32.70 -48.79
N VAL A 80 0.18 33.92 -49.07
CA VAL A 80 -0.28 35.17 -48.46
C VAL A 80 -1.65 35.59 -49.02
N ALA A 81 -2.58 35.92 -48.13
CA ALA A 81 -3.71 36.81 -48.42
C ALA A 81 -4.00 37.67 -47.18
N THR A 82 -3.68 38.95 -47.29
CA THR A 82 -4.09 39.99 -46.34
C THR A 82 -5.51 40.47 -46.62
N ASP A 83 -6.19 40.73 -45.51
CA ASP A 83 -7.28 41.70 -45.30
C ASP A 83 -8.69 41.29 -45.74
N GLU A 84 -9.50 40.84 -44.77
CA GLU A 84 -10.86 41.33 -44.54
C GLU A 84 -11.17 41.25 -43.04
N GLU A 85 -11.67 42.35 -42.48
CA GLU A 85 -12.32 42.40 -41.17
C GLU A 85 -13.46 41.38 -41.13
N ASP A 86 -13.33 40.33 -40.34
CA ASP A 86 -14.48 39.52 -39.95
C ASP A 86 -14.50 39.32 -38.43
N GLN A 87 -15.63 39.69 -37.86
CA GLN A 87 -15.98 39.53 -36.47
C GLN A 87 -16.23 38.04 -36.21
N ASN A 88 -15.19 37.22 -36.23
CA ASN A 88 -15.30 35.82 -35.86
C ASN A 88 -15.13 35.66 -34.34
N GLU A 89 -16.28 35.79 -33.69
CA GLU A 89 -16.65 35.04 -32.50
C GLU A 89 -16.01 33.64 -32.54
N PRO A 90 -15.33 33.16 -31.49
CA PRO A 90 -14.70 31.84 -31.55
C PRO A 90 -15.80 30.78 -31.66
N GLU A 91 -16.01 30.26 -32.87
CA GLU A 91 -16.98 29.19 -33.14
C GLU A 91 -16.49 27.79 -32.74
N GLU A 92 -15.26 27.67 -32.22
CA GLU A 92 -14.72 26.40 -31.76
C GLU A 92 -14.81 26.26 -30.24
N ARG A 93 -15.43 25.17 -29.80
CA ARG A 93 -15.44 24.74 -28.42
C ARG A 93 -14.01 24.36 -28.03
N ALA A 94 -13.32 25.23 -27.30
CA ALA A 94 -12.04 24.87 -26.72
C ALA A 94 -12.30 23.95 -25.51
N ILE A 95 -11.88 22.70 -25.61
CA ILE A 95 -11.90 21.73 -24.51
C ILE A 95 -10.61 21.91 -23.72
N VAL A 96 -10.72 22.20 -22.43
CA VAL A 96 -9.56 22.35 -21.54
C VAL A 96 -9.71 21.36 -20.40
N ASN A 97 -8.65 20.61 -20.11
CA ASN A 97 -8.64 19.62 -19.04
C ASN A 97 -8.11 20.23 -17.75
N LEU A 98 -9.01 20.65 -16.86
CA LEU A 98 -8.65 21.02 -15.49
C LEU A 98 -8.93 19.83 -14.57
N ASP A 99 -7.88 19.35 -13.91
CA ASP A 99 -7.98 18.38 -12.81
C ASP A 99 -8.69 17.06 -13.22
N GLY A 100 -8.45 16.61 -14.45
CA GLY A 100 -9.04 15.38 -15.01
C GLY A 100 -10.50 15.50 -15.45
N LYS A 101 -11.05 16.72 -15.51
CA LYS A 101 -12.37 16.99 -16.08
C LYS A 101 -12.22 17.83 -17.35
N GLU A 102 -12.78 17.33 -18.45
CA GLU A 102 -12.93 18.09 -19.68
C GLU A 102 -13.99 19.16 -19.47
N ILE A 103 -13.58 20.42 -19.49
CA ILE A 103 -14.47 21.57 -19.44
C ILE A 103 -14.56 22.12 -20.86
N GLU A 104 -15.73 21.99 -21.48
CA GLU A 104 -16.04 22.66 -22.74
C GLU A 104 -16.25 24.15 -22.48
N ILE A 105 -15.42 24.99 -23.09
CA ILE A 105 -15.62 26.44 -23.05
C ILE A 105 -16.80 26.80 -23.98
N PRO A 106 -17.86 27.48 -23.49
CA PRO A 106 -19.01 27.86 -24.31
C PRO A 106 -18.65 28.74 -25.50
N LYS A 107 -19.36 28.58 -26.62
CA LYS A 107 -19.23 29.45 -27.80
C LYS A 107 -19.59 30.91 -27.44
N GLY A 108 -18.84 31.88 -27.94
CA GLY A 108 -18.99 33.31 -27.60
C GLY A 108 -18.15 33.80 -26.42
N THR A 109 -17.28 32.94 -25.85
CA THR A 109 -16.35 33.35 -24.79
C THR A 109 -15.23 34.24 -25.38
N PRO A 110 -14.89 35.39 -24.78
CA PRO A 110 -13.82 36.26 -25.30
C PRO A 110 -12.50 35.50 -25.47
N ARG A 111 -11.78 35.72 -26.59
CA ARG A 111 -10.48 35.05 -26.88
C ARG A 111 -9.48 35.14 -25.71
N ALA A 112 -9.42 36.28 -25.04
CA ALA A 112 -8.55 36.49 -23.86
C ALA A 112 -8.85 35.52 -22.70
N LEU A 113 -10.11 35.14 -22.49
CA LEU A 113 -10.49 34.20 -21.43
C LEU A 113 -10.17 32.76 -21.83
N VAL A 114 -10.32 32.41 -23.11
CA VAL A 114 -9.91 31.09 -23.65
C VAL A 114 -8.39 30.88 -23.49
N GLU A 115 -7.60 31.90 -23.83
CA GLU A 115 -6.14 31.85 -23.65
C GLU A 115 -5.73 31.80 -22.17
N ALA A 116 -6.42 32.54 -21.29
CA ALA A 116 -6.17 32.47 -19.85
C ALA A 116 -6.44 31.07 -19.28
N VAL A 117 -7.52 30.40 -19.72
CA VAL A 117 -7.86 29.04 -19.29
C VAL A 117 -6.87 28.00 -19.81
N LYS A 118 -6.38 28.15 -21.05
CA LYS A 118 -5.31 27.30 -21.61
C LYS A 118 -3.97 27.50 -20.89
N LYS A 119 -3.60 28.74 -20.56
CA LYS A 119 -2.39 29.02 -19.75
C LYS A 119 -2.51 28.39 -18.37
N LEU A 120 -3.66 28.53 -17.72
CA LEU A 120 -3.92 27.92 -16.43
C LEU A 120 -3.80 26.38 -16.45
N GLU A 121 -4.30 25.72 -17.50
CA GLU A 121 -4.11 24.27 -17.70
C GLU A 121 -2.62 23.90 -17.85
N SER A 122 -1.88 24.66 -18.67
CA SER A 122 -0.44 24.46 -18.86
C SER A 122 0.33 24.64 -17.56
N ASP A 123 0.02 25.69 -16.80
CA ASP A 123 0.63 26.01 -15.51
C ASP A 123 0.32 24.90 -14.50
N PHE A 124 -0.93 24.40 -14.44
CA PHE A 124 -1.28 23.26 -13.60
C PHE A 124 -0.52 22.00 -13.99
N ARG A 125 -0.41 21.67 -15.28
CA ARG A 125 0.35 20.49 -15.74
C ARG A 125 1.83 20.59 -15.41
N ALA A 126 2.42 21.77 -15.59
CA ALA A 126 3.80 22.05 -15.22
C ALA A 126 4.01 21.90 -13.70
N ASP A 127 3.11 22.47 -12.88
CA ASP A 127 3.13 22.34 -11.43
C ASP A 127 2.96 20.89 -10.96
N TYR A 128 2.04 20.14 -11.56
CA TYR A 128 1.84 18.72 -11.26
C TYR A 128 3.09 17.90 -11.60
N THR A 129 3.70 18.18 -12.75
CA THR A 129 4.94 17.52 -13.17
C THR A 129 6.08 17.85 -12.20
N ARG A 130 6.26 19.14 -11.87
CA ARG A 130 7.30 19.59 -10.92
C ARG A 130 7.09 18.98 -9.54
N LYS A 131 5.89 19.04 -8.99
CA LYS A 131 5.55 18.44 -7.68
C LYS A 131 5.72 16.92 -7.70
N THR A 132 5.37 16.24 -8.79
CA THR A 132 5.56 14.80 -8.90
C THR A 132 7.05 14.44 -8.94
N GLN A 133 7.86 15.22 -9.66
CA GLN A 133 9.31 15.07 -9.67
C GLN A 133 9.92 15.38 -8.29
N GLU A 134 9.48 16.44 -7.62
CA GLU A 134 9.89 16.79 -6.26
C GLU A 134 9.57 15.66 -5.27
N VAL A 135 8.34 15.12 -5.28
CA VAL A 135 7.94 13.99 -4.43
C VAL A 135 8.72 12.72 -4.77
N ALA A 136 9.01 12.46 -6.05
CA ALA A 136 9.82 11.33 -6.45
C ALA A 136 11.27 11.47 -5.95
N ALA A 137 11.85 12.67 -6.07
CA ALA A 137 13.18 12.99 -5.56
C ALA A 137 13.23 12.88 -4.02
N GLU A 138 12.24 13.41 -3.31
CA GLU A 138 12.13 13.29 -1.85
C GLU A 138 12.05 11.82 -1.42
N ARG A 139 11.22 11.01 -2.08
CA ARG A 139 11.13 9.57 -1.81
C ARG A 139 12.45 8.84 -2.02
N GLN A 140 13.17 9.18 -3.09
CA GLN A 140 14.48 8.61 -3.36
C GLN A 140 15.50 9.01 -2.28
N GLN A 141 15.52 10.28 -1.86
CA GLN A 141 16.38 10.77 -0.79
C GLN A 141 16.07 10.08 0.55
N VAL A 142 14.79 9.98 0.91
CA VAL A 142 14.34 9.25 2.11
C VAL A 142 14.76 7.79 2.04
N HIS A 143 14.56 7.12 0.91
CA HIS A 143 14.96 5.73 0.74
C HIS A 143 16.48 5.54 0.86
N ALA A 144 17.27 6.41 0.25
CA ALA A 144 18.72 6.41 0.37
C ALA A 144 19.16 6.64 1.83
N ALA A 145 18.54 7.59 2.54
CA ALA A 145 18.81 7.84 3.95
C ALA A 145 18.45 6.64 4.83
N TYR A 146 17.34 5.95 4.56
CA TYR A 146 16.99 4.70 5.24
C TYR A 146 18.05 3.61 5.01
N GLN A 147 18.50 3.41 3.78
CA GLN A 147 19.54 2.42 3.47
C GLN A 147 20.86 2.74 4.17
N GLN A 148 21.29 4.00 4.14
CA GLN A 148 22.51 4.44 4.83
C GLN A 148 22.39 4.25 6.35
N THR A 149 21.24 4.61 6.94
CA THR A 149 20.98 4.43 8.37
C THR A 149 20.99 2.94 8.75
N ALA A 150 20.41 2.08 7.92
CA ALA A 150 20.43 0.63 8.13
C ALA A 150 21.87 0.06 8.09
N GLN A 151 22.67 0.49 7.11
CA GLN A 151 24.08 0.10 7.00
C GLN A 151 24.90 0.59 8.20
N LEU A 152 24.73 1.85 8.60
CA LEU A 152 25.40 2.42 9.77
C LEU A 152 25.01 1.67 11.05
N SER A 153 23.73 1.35 11.22
CA SER A 153 23.23 0.58 12.36
C SER A 153 23.87 -0.81 12.42
N GLN A 154 23.96 -1.51 11.28
CA GLN A 154 24.61 -2.81 11.20
C GLN A 154 26.12 -2.71 11.51
N GLN A 155 26.79 -1.69 10.99
CA GLN A 155 28.20 -1.44 11.27
C GLN A 155 28.42 -1.15 12.77
N LEU A 156 27.57 -0.33 13.39
CA LEU A 156 27.64 -0.02 14.83
C LEU A 156 27.42 -1.27 15.70
N GLN A 157 26.52 -2.16 15.31
CA GLN A 157 26.32 -3.44 16.00
C GLN A 157 27.58 -4.33 15.91
N GLN A 158 28.18 -4.39 14.73
CA GLN A 158 29.39 -5.18 14.51
C GLN A 158 30.58 -4.59 15.29
N THR A 159 30.77 -3.27 15.26
CA THR A 159 31.85 -2.62 16.02
C THR A 159 31.65 -2.78 17.51
N GLN A 160 30.42 -2.68 18.02
CA GLN A 160 30.12 -2.95 19.43
C GLN A 160 30.50 -4.38 19.83
N ALA A 161 30.17 -5.38 19.00
CA ALA A 161 30.53 -6.77 19.27
C ALA A 161 32.06 -6.99 19.31
N VAL A 162 32.79 -6.40 18.36
CA VAL A 162 34.26 -6.44 18.33
C VAL A 162 34.86 -5.73 19.54
N LEU A 163 34.32 -4.57 19.92
CA LEU A 163 34.79 -3.80 21.08
C LEU A 163 34.58 -4.58 22.38
N ALA A 164 33.43 -5.23 22.53
CA ALA A 164 33.13 -6.09 23.68
C ALA A 164 34.10 -7.28 23.76
N GLN A 165 34.39 -7.92 22.62
CA GLN A 165 35.36 -9.02 22.57
C GLN A 165 36.79 -8.55 22.90
N PHE A 166 37.20 -7.38 22.39
CA PHE A 166 38.50 -6.79 22.69
C PHE A 166 38.63 -6.43 24.17
N TYR A 167 37.60 -5.81 24.76
CA TYR A 167 37.59 -5.50 26.20
C TYR A 167 37.60 -6.78 27.06
N GLN A 168 36.89 -7.82 26.64
CA GLN A 168 36.91 -9.10 27.36
C GLN A 168 38.33 -9.70 27.41
N GLN A 169 39.11 -9.55 26.33
CA GLN A 169 40.51 -9.99 26.29
C GLN A 169 41.43 -9.08 27.12
N SER A 170 41.13 -7.79 27.22
CA SER A 170 41.98 -6.81 27.94
C SER A 170 41.83 -6.83 29.46
N ILE A 171 40.77 -7.44 30.01
CA ILE A 171 40.60 -7.65 31.46
C ILE A 171 41.79 -8.46 32.03
N GLY A 172 42.28 -9.43 31.27
CA GLY A 172 43.36 -10.34 31.69
C GLY A 172 42.94 -11.30 32.79
N GLU A 173 43.92 -12.03 33.33
CA GLU A 173 43.71 -12.89 34.50
C GLU A 173 43.85 -12.09 35.81
N PRO A 174 43.18 -12.53 36.89
CA PRO A 174 43.37 -11.93 38.20
C PRO A 174 44.83 -12.13 38.67
N PRO A 175 45.39 -11.19 39.47
CA PRO A 175 46.75 -11.31 39.97
C PRO A 175 46.93 -12.58 40.82
N SER A 176 48.05 -13.27 40.66
CA SER A 176 48.30 -14.53 41.34
C SER A 176 48.54 -14.34 42.84
N LEU A 177 48.17 -15.35 43.63
CA LEU A 177 48.40 -15.36 45.08
C LEU A 177 49.89 -15.46 45.46
N GLU A 178 50.77 -15.81 44.51
CA GLU A 178 52.22 -15.83 44.73
C GLU A 178 52.80 -14.41 44.82
N ILE A 179 52.26 -13.47 44.04
CA ILE A 179 52.62 -12.05 44.14
C ILE A 179 52.20 -11.51 45.51
N ALA A 180 51.04 -11.92 46.04
CA ALA A 180 50.61 -11.53 47.37
C ALA A 180 51.58 -11.98 48.49
N GLN A 181 52.27 -13.11 48.30
CA GLN A 181 53.26 -13.63 49.25
C GLN A 181 54.63 -12.97 49.11
N THR A 182 54.99 -12.54 47.90
CA THR A 182 56.31 -11.97 47.60
C THR A 182 56.34 -10.44 47.73
N ASP A 183 55.28 -9.77 47.27
CA ASP A 183 55.09 -8.32 47.32
C ASP A 183 53.59 -7.96 47.51
N PRO A 184 53.17 -7.76 48.77
CA PRO A 184 51.78 -7.40 49.08
C PRO A 184 51.33 -6.07 48.48
N GLN A 185 52.21 -5.08 48.31
CA GLN A 185 51.82 -3.79 47.74
C GLN A 185 51.54 -3.90 46.26
N ARG A 186 52.40 -4.61 45.52
CA ARG A 186 52.19 -4.84 44.09
C ARG A 186 50.90 -5.61 43.82
N TYR A 187 50.62 -6.64 44.63
CA TYR A 187 49.36 -7.38 44.53
C TYR A 187 48.13 -6.48 44.68
N LEU A 188 48.13 -5.56 45.66
CA LEU A 188 47.01 -4.65 45.88
C LEU A 188 46.76 -3.73 44.69
N ILE A 189 47.83 -3.17 44.10
CA ILE A 189 47.74 -2.31 42.91
C ILE A 189 47.20 -3.09 41.71
N GLU A 190 47.74 -4.28 41.44
CA GLU A 190 47.31 -5.12 40.31
C GLU A 190 45.86 -5.60 40.49
N ARG A 191 45.46 -5.93 41.72
CA ARG A 191 44.07 -6.31 42.04
C ARG A 191 43.10 -5.16 41.79
N GLU A 192 43.46 -3.95 42.19
CA GLU A 192 42.63 -2.77 42.00
C GLU A 192 42.51 -2.41 40.51
N LEU A 193 43.61 -2.47 39.76
CA LEU A 193 43.58 -2.27 38.30
C LEU A 193 42.72 -3.33 37.59
N HIS A 194 42.84 -4.59 37.99
CA HIS A 194 41.98 -5.66 37.46
C HIS A 194 40.51 -5.41 37.83
N ALA A 195 40.21 -5.04 39.07
CA ALA A 195 38.84 -4.71 39.51
C ALA A 195 38.25 -3.55 38.71
N GLN A 196 39.03 -2.49 38.44
CA GLN A 196 38.62 -1.38 37.58
C GLN A 196 38.31 -1.83 36.15
N ARG A 197 39.14 -2.69 35.55
CA ARG A 197 38.87 -3.25 34.21
C ARG A 197 37.58 -4.07 34.18
N VAL A 198 37.37 -4.92 35.19
CA VAL A 198 36.14 -5.72 35.34
C VAL A 198 34.91 -4.82 35.48
N GLN A 199 35.00 -3.75 36.28
CA GLN A 199 33.90 -2.81 36.46
C GLN A 199 33.55 -2.10 35.14
N GLN A 200 34.56 -1.61 34.40
CA GLN A 200 34.35 -0.97 33.10
C GLN A 200 33.70 -1.94 32.10
N PHE A 201 34.13 -3.20 32.07
CA PHE A 201 33.51 -4.22 31.23
C PHE A 201 32.05 -4.48 31.61
N GLN A 202 31.73 -4.57 32.91
CA GLN A 202 30.34 -4.73 33.36
C GLN A 202 29.46 -3.53 32.95
N GLN A 203 29.99 -2.31 33.05
CA GLN A 203 29.28 -1.11 32.58
C GLN A 203 29.02 -1.18 31.07
N LEU A 204 30.03 -1.54 30.27
CA LEU A 204 29.90 -1.70 28.82
C LEU A 204 28.84 -2.75 28.46
N MET A 205 28.85 -3.91 29.14
CA MET A 205 27.85 -4.97 28.96
C MET A 205 26.45 -4.51 29.35
N GLY A 206 26.31 -3.75 30.44
CA GLY A 206 25.04 -3.16 30.87
C GLY A 206 24.46 -2.22 29.81
N HIS A 207 25.28 -1.32 29.25
CA HIS A 207 24.85 -0.45 28.15
C HIS A 207 24.47 -1.24 26.89
N GLY A 208 25.22 -2.29 26.55
CA GLY A 208 24.91 -3.18 25.43
C GLY A 208 23.55 -3.88 25.60
N GLN A 209 23.26 -4.39 26.80
CA GLN A 209 21.95 -5.01 27.11
C GLN A 209 20.80 -4.01 27.02
N GLN A 210 20.96 -2.80 27.57
CA GLN A 210 19.95 -1.75 27.49
C GLN A 210 19.65 -1.36 26.02
N LEU A 211 20.70 -1.20 25.20
CA LEU A 211 20.54 -0.91 23.78
C LEU A 211 19.84 -2.04 23.03
N SER A 212 20.21 -3.29 23.31
CA SER A 212 19.57 -4.47 22.72
C SER A 212 18.09 -4.56 23.09
N ALA A 213 17.75 -4.34 24.36
CA ALA A 213 16.37 -4.32 24.83
C ALA A 213 15.55 -3.20 24.15
N HIS A 214 16.15 -2.01 24.00
CA HIS A 214 15.51 -0.89 23.30
C HIS A 214 15.25 -1.22 21.81
N GLN A 215 16.22 -1.84 21.13
CA GLN A 215 16.06 -2.29 19.75
C GLN A 215 14.96 -3.35 19.61
N GLN A 216 14.90 -4.32 20.53
CA GLN A 216 13.84 -5.33 20.53
C GLN A 216 12.46 -4.71 20.73
N ALA A 217 12.34 -3.72 21.63
CA ALA A 217 11.09 -2.99 21.84
C ALA A 217 10.65 -2.22 20.58
N LEU A 218 11.59 -1.53 19.92
CA LEU A 218 11.32 -0.83 18.65
C LEU A 218 10.89 -1.80 17.54
N ALA A 219 11.57 -2.95 17.40
CA ALA A 219 11.22 -3.97 16.42
C ALA A 219 9.82 -4.53 16.66
N GLN A 220 9.46 -4.79 17.93
CA GLN A 220 8.10 -5.21 18.28
C GLN A 220 7.06 -4.14 17.97
N GLN A 221 7.36 -2.86 18.25
CA GLN A 221 6.45 -1.76 17.90
C GLN A 221 6.24 -1.65 16.40
N GLN A 222 7.32 -1.73 15.60
CA GLN A 222 7.23 -1.72 14.13
C GLN A 222 6.42 -2.92 13.62
N MET A 223 6.64 -4.11 14.17
CA MET A 223 5.87 -5.30 13.84
C MET A 223 4.37 -5.10 14.13
N GLN A 224 4.01 -4.51 15.27
CA GLN A 224 2.63 -4.21 15.61
C GLN A 224 2.00 -3.18 14.67
N GLN A 225 2.75 -2.14 14.27
CA GLN A 225 2.29 -1.16 13.29
C GLN A 225 2.06 -1.79 11.92
N GLN A 226 2.98 -2.65 11.47
CA GLN A 226 2.82 -3.41 10.23
C GLN A 226 1.59 -4.32 10.29
N LEU A 227 1.41 -5.06 11.38
CA LEU A 227 0.23 -5.89 11.62
C LEU A 227 -1.07 -5.08 11.55
N ALA A 228 -1.11 -3.89 12.16
CA ALA A 228 -2.27 -3.01 12.12
C ALA A 228 -2.56 -2.49 10.71
N ALA A 229 -1.53 -2.10 9.95
CA ALA A 229 -1.66 -1.65 8.57
C ALA A 229 -2.14 -2.77 7.64
N GLU A 230 -1.59 -3.98 7.80
CA GLU A 230 -2.02 -5.17 7.05
C GLU A 230 -3.46 -5.56 7.39
N TYR A 231 -3.84 -5.45 8.66
CA TYR A 231 -5.22 -5.64 9.11
C TYR A 231 -6.18 -4.63 8.47
N GLU A 232 -5.81 -3.36 8.38
CA GLU A 232 -6.62 -2.33 7.73
C GLU A 232 -6.80 -2.62 6.22
N LYS A 233 -5.73 -3.02 5.53
CA LYS A 233 -5.80 -3.45 4.12
C LYS A 233 -6.69 -4.68 3.95
N ALA A 234 -6.57 -5.66 4.84
CA ALA A 234 -7.42 -6.86 4.83
C ALA A 234 -8.89 -6.50 5.04
N ALA A 235 -9.21 -5.59 5.97
CA ALA A 235 -10.57 -5.13 6.22
C ALA A 235 -11.16 -4.35 5.04
N LYS A 236 -10.36 -3.53 4.34
CA LYS A 236 -10.78 -2.83 3.12
C LYS A 236 -11.07 -3.81 1.97
N ALA A 237 -10.25 -4.84 1.79
CA ALA A 237 -10.41 -5.81 0.72
C ALA A 237 -11.46 -6.90 1.03
N LEU A 238 -11.63 -7.25 2.31
CA LEU A 238 -12.62 -8.20 2.83
C LEU A 238 -13.41 -7.53 3.96
N PRO A 239 -14.56 -6.91 3.68
CA PRO A 239 -15.40 -6.29 4.71
C PRO A 239 -15.86 -7.28 5.80
N GLU A 240 -15.98 -8.58 5.47
CA GLU A 240 -16.28 -9.64 6.43
C GLU A 240 -15.14 -9.89 7.45
N PHE A 241 -13.93 -9.41 7.18
CA PHE A 241 -12.78 -9.52 8.07
C PHE A 241 -12.78 -8.43 9.16
N ALA A 242 -13.49 -7.32 8.96
CA ALA A 242 -13.59 -6.24 9.95
C ALA A 242 -14.34 -6.69 11.21
N ASP A 243 -15.39 -7.51 11.06
CA ASP A 243 -16.22 -8.02 12.15
C ASP A 243 -15.57 -9.27 12.80
N PRO A 244 -15.34 -9.29 14.13
CA PRO A 244 -14.74 -10.43 14.83
C PRO A 244 -15.47 -11.76 14.61
N ALA A 245 -16.80 -11.75 14.59
CA ALA A 245 -17.59 -12.98 14.45
C ALA A 245 -17.50 -13.54 13.03
N LYS A 246 -17.60 -12.66 12.02
CA LYS A 246 -17.44 -13.04 10.61
C LYS A 246 -16.00 -13.44 10.28
N ARG A 247 -15.02 -12.79 10.90
CA ARG A 247 -13.61 -13.18 10.82
C ARG A 247 -13.40 -14.60 11.33
N ALA A 248 -13.93 -14.94 12.51
CA ALA A 248 -13.81 -16.30 13.04
C ALA A 248 -14.40 -17.35 12.08
N GLN A 249 -15.57 -17.08 11.51
CA GLN A 249 -16.19 -17.95 10.50
C GLN A 249 -15.36 -18.05 9.21
N LEU A 250 -14.76 -16.95 8.76
CA LEU A 250 -13.87 -16.95 7.60
C LEU A 250 -12.61 -17.78 7.91
N THR A 251 -11.94 -17.53 9.03
CA THR A 251 -10.74 -18.27 9.46
C THR A 251 -11.03 -19.77 9.55
N GLN A 252 -12.19 -20.18 10.06
CA GLN A 252 -12.59 -21.58 10.09
C GLN A 252 -12.74 -22.17 8.67
N ARG A 253 -13.41 -21.46 7.75
CA ARG A 253 -13.52 -21.88 6.33
C ARG A 253 -12.16 -22.00 5.66
N LEU A 254 -11.29 -21.00 5.84
CA LEU A 254 -9.94 -20.99 5.27
C LEU A 254 -9.06 -22.11 5.84
N SER A 255 -9.21 -22.44 7.13
CA SER A 255 -8.48 -23.56 7.75
C SER A 255 -8.83 -24.91 7.10
N GLY A 256 -10.09 -25.12 6.73
CA GLY A 256 -10.51 -26.33 6.02
C GLY A 256 -9.96 -26.44 4.60
N VAL A 257 -9.68 -25.30 3.94
CA VAL A 257 -8.98 -25.28 2.64
C VAL A 257 -7.51 -25.62 2.82
N LEU A 258 -6.85 -25.02 3.80
CA LEU A 258 -5.43 -25.24 4.11
C LEU A 258 -5.10 -26.69 4.47
N GLN A 259 -5.99 -27.36 5.20
CA GLN A 259 -5.83 -28.78 5.54
C GLN A 259 -5.68 -29.67 4.29
N LYS A 260 -6.30 -29.30 3.16
CA LYS A 260 -6.14 -30.05 1.89
C LYS A 260 -4.72 -29.95 1.32
N TYR A 261 -3.97 -28.93 1.70
CA TYR A 261 -2.60 -28.68 1.27
C TYR A 261 -1.57 -29.10 2.34
N GLY A 262 -2.00 -29.81 3.39
CA GLY A 262 -1.11 -30.26 4.46
C GLY A 262 -0.74 -29.17 5.48
N MET A 263 -1.39 -28.01 5.42
CA MET A 263 -1.17 -26.92 6.38
C MET A 263 -2.11 -27.06 7.59
N THR A 264 -1.60 -26.68 8.76
CA THR A 264 -2.36 -26.75 10.02
C THR A 264 -3.11 -25.46 10.29
N GLY A 265 -4.18 -25.52 11.10
CA GLY A 265 -4.94 -24.33 11.50
C GLY A 265 -4.11 -23.30 12.28
N GLN A 266 -3.01 -23.73 12.92
CA GLN A 266 -2.10 -22.83 13.64
C GLN A 266 -1.29 -21.95 12.67
N GLU A 267 -0.91 -22.48 11.52
CA GLU A 267 -0.17 -21.72 10.49
C GLU A 267 -1.02 -20.58 9.93
N LEU A 268 -2.34 -20.75 9.85
CA LEU A 268 -3.25 -19.65 9.47
C LEU A 268 -3.21 -18.48 10.45
N GLY A 269 -3.01 -18.75 11.74
CA GLY A 269 -2.87 -17.70 12.76
C GLY A 269 -1.56 -16.90 12.65
N THR A 270 -0.56 -17.43 11.93
CA THR A 270 0.71 -16.74 11.65
C THR A 270 0.66 -15.91 10.37
N VAL A 271 -0.36 -16.10 9.54
CA VAL A 271 -0.53 -15.35 8.29
C VAL A 271 -0.86 -13.89 8.62
N THR A 272 0.15 -13.06 8.44
CA THR A 272 0.09 -11.61 8.71
C THR A 272 -0.24 -10.80 7.45
N ASP A 273 0.14 -11.31 6.28
CA ASP A 273 -0.02 -10.60 5.01
C ASP A 273 -1.46 -10.73 4.47
N HIS A 274 -2.11 -9.59 4.23
CA HIS A 274 -3.47 -9.54 3.69
C HIS A 274 -3.60 -10.19 2.30
N ARG A 275 -2.53 -10.21 1.50
CA ARG A 275 -2.50 -10.84 0.16
C ARG A 275 -2.67 -12.34 0.25
N VAL A 276 -2.06 -12.95 1.27
CA VAL A 276 -2.21 -14.38 1.53
C VAL A 276 -3.65 -14.70 1.90
N LEU A 277 -4.28 -13.90 2.77
CA LEU A 277 -5.71 -14.05 3.08
C LEU A 277 -6.61 -13.94 1.84
N LEU A 278 -6.31 -13.02 0.91
CA LEU A 278 -7.01 -12.90 -0.37
C LEU A 278 -6.87 -14.15 -1.24
N MET A 279 -5.63 -14.64 -1.41
CA MET A 279 -5.37 -15.86 -2.17
C MET A 279 -6.10 -17.07 -1.58
N LEU A 280 -6.09 -17.22 -0.25
CA LEU A 280 -6.82 -18.26 0.45
C LEU A 280 -8.33 -18.16 0.22
N ARG A 281 -8.89 -16.95 0.24
CA ARG A 281 -10.30 -16.71 -0.06
C ARG A 281 -10.66 -17.13 -1.49
N ASP A 282 -9.81 -16.83 -2.46
CA ASP A 282 -10.05 -17.20 -3.85
C ASP A 282 -9.95 -18.71 -4.06
N LEU A 283 -9.02 -19.37 -3.36
CA LEU A 283 -8.94 -20.83 -3.30
C LEU A 283 -10.21 -21.43 -2.69
N GLU A 284 -10.73 -20.87 -1.60
CA GLU A 284 -11.99 -21.31 -0.98
C GLU A 284 -13.16 -21.24 -1.95
N LYS A 285 -13.34 -20.10 -2.63
CA LYS A 285 -14.37 -19.95 -3.67
C LYS A 285 -14.18 -20.91 -4.84
N TYR A 286 -12.94 -21.16 -5.25
CA TYR A 286 -12.63 -22.10 -6.32
C TYR A 286 -13.01 -23.54 -5.94
N HIS A 287 -12.65 -23.99 -4.74
CA HIS A 287 -13.03 -25.29 -4.21
C HIS A 287 -14.55 -25.42 -4.06
N GLY A 288 -15.23 -24.39 -3.55
CA GLY A 288 -16.69 -24.35 -3.44
C GLY A 288 -17.38 -24.48 -4.81
N ARG A 289 -16.87 -23.79 -5.84
CA ARG A 289 -17.39 -23.90 -7.22
C ARG A 289 -17.16 -25.29 -7.81
N GLN A 290 -16.01 -25.90 -7.59
CA GLN A 290 -15.74 -27.27 -8.07
C GLN A 290 -16.67 -28.30 -7.43
N GLN A 291 -16.88 -28.20 -6.11
CA GLN A 291 -17.81 -29.08 -5.40
C GLN A 291 -19.24 -28.88 -5.89
N ALA A 292 -19.69 -27.62 -6.01
CA ALA A 292 -21.00 -27.30 -6.57
C ALA A 292 -21.16 -27.85 -8.00
N ALA A 293 -20.17 -27.68 -8.87
CA ALA A 293 -20.19 -28.23 -10.22
C ALA A 293 -20.26 -29.77 -10.23
N GLY A 294 -19.55 -30.44 -9.33
CA GLY A 294 -19.65 -31.90 -9.14
C GLY A 294 -21.06 -32.34 -8.74
N THR A 295 -21.64 -31.69 -7.72
CA THR A 295 -23.01 -32.00 -7.27
C THR A 295 -24.07 -31.71 -8.33
N VAL A 296 -23.91 -30.64 -9.12
CA VAL A 296 -24.83 -30.33 -10.23
C VAL A 296 -24.70 -31.37 -11.34
N ARG A 297 -23.48 -31.80 -11.69
CA ARG A 297 -23.25 -32.88 -12.65
C ARG A 297 -23.86 -34.21 -12.18
N GLU A 298 -23.70 -34.55 -10.90
CA GLU A 298 -24.29 -35.76 -10.32
C GLU A 298 -25.82 -35.69 -10.31
N LYS A 299 -26.39 -34.55 -9.89
CA LYS A 299 -27.84 -34.32 -9.96
C LYS A 299 -28.35 -34.41 -11.39
N LEU A 300 -27.65 -33.83 -12.37
CA LEU A 300 -28.03 -33.88 -13.78
C LEU A 300 -27.91 -35.30 -14.37
N ALA A 301 -26.90 -36.07 -13.98
CA ALA A 301 -26.76 -37.48 -14.36
C ALA A 301 -27.87 -38.35 -13.78
N ASN A 302 -28.34 -38.04 -12.57
CA ASN A 302 -29.43 -38.73 -11.90
C ASN A 302 -30.84 -38.24 -12.33
N VAL A 303 -30.95 -37.21 -13.18
CA VAL A 303 -32.22 -36.87 -13.82
C VAL A 303 -32.50 -37.91 -14.92
N PRO A 304 -33.51 -38.78 -14.78
CA PRO A 304 -33.85 -39.73 -15.83
C PRO A 304 -34.18 -38.96 -17.12
N PRO A 305 -33.74 -39.45 -18.29
CA PRO A 305 -34.04 -38.78 -19.55
C PRO A 305 -35.54 -38.57 -19.63
N LYS A 306 -35.97 -37.33 -19.92
CA LYS A 306 -37.38 -37.05 -20.21
C LYS A 306 -37.75 -37.88 -21.43
N THR A 307 -38.29 -39.07 -21.19
CA THR A 307 -38.99 -39.81 -22.23
C THR A 307 -40.19 -38.95 -22.58
N GLN A 308 -40.24 -38.53 -23.84
CA GLN A 308 -41.47 -37.95 -24.36
C GLN A 308 -42.56 -38.98 -24.08
N LYS A 309 -43.58 -38.60 -23.30
CA LYS A 309 -44.79 -39.40 -23.19
C LYS A 309 -45.21 -39.70 -24.63
N PRO A 310 -45.47 -40.96 -25.01
CA PRO A 310 -46.02 -41.24 -26.33
C PRO A 310 -47.22 -40.34 -26.51
N GLY A 311 -47.09 -39.33 -27.37
CA GLY A 311 -48.20 -38.47 -27.71
C GLY A 311 -49.27 -39.39 -28.27
N THR A 312 -50.50 -39.24 -27.79
CA THR A 312 -51.67 -39.84 -28.43
C THR A 312 -51.55 -39.53 -29.91
N ALA A 313 -51.46 -40.57 -30.75
CA ALA A 313 -51.27 -40.42 -32.18
C ALA A 313 -52.45 -39.61 -32.74
N THR A 314 -52.27 -38.30 -32.91
CA THR A 314 -53.08 -37.52 -33.81
C THR A 314 -52.80 -38.08 -35.19
N GLN A 315 -53.86 -38.55 -35.86
CA GLN A 315 -53.86 -39.05 -37.23
C GLN A 315 -53.54 -37.92 -38.24
N ASP A 316 -52.42 -37.22 -38.09
CA ASP A 316 -51.88 -36.29 -39.08
C ASP A 316 -50.46 -36.67 -39.54
N GLY A 317 -49.92 -37.79 -39.01
CA GLY A 317 -48.59 -38.30 -39.35
C GLY A 317 -48.40 -38.77 -40.80
N GLY A 318 -49.47 -38.82 -41.60
CA GLY A 318 -49.42 -39.17 -43.02
C GLY A 318 -49.20 -37.98 -43.96
N ARG A 319 -49.82 -36.82 -43.68
CA ARG A 319 -49.74 -35.64 -44.57
C ARG A 319 -48.39 -34.95 -44.53
N SER A 320 -47.83 -34.77 -43.33
CA SER A 320 -46.50 -34.17 -43.12
C SER A 320 -45.38 -34.95 -43.82
N ASN A 321 -45.37 -36.29 -43.68
CA ASN A 321 -44.36 -37.14 -44.30
C ASN A 321 -44.53 -37.25 -45.83
N ARG A 322 -45.77 -37.24 -46.33
CA ARG A 322 -46.06 -37.29 -47.77
C ARG A 322 -45.64 -35.98 -48.46
N ALA A 323 -45.89 -34.84 -47.83
CA ALA A 323 -45.44 -33.54 -48.33
C ALA A 323 -43.91 -33.41 -48.32
N ALA A 324 -43.25 -33.94 -47.29
CA ALA A 324 -41.78 -33.97 -47.22
C ALA A 324 -41.17 -34.86 -48.32
N GLN A 325 -41.74 -36.04 -48.57
CA GLN A 325 -41.30 -36.95 -49.63
C GLN A 325 -41.58 -36.38 -51.03
N ALA A 326 -42.74 -35.79 -51.26
CA ALA A 326 -43.09 -35.12 -52.52
C ALA A 326 -42.12 -33.96 -52.82
N LYS A 327 -41.76 -33.18 -51.80
CA LYS A 327 -40.77 -32.09 -51.92
C LYS A 327 -39.38 -32.64 -52.26
N GLN A 328 -38.97 -33.74 -51.63
CA GLN A 328 -37.68 -34.35 -51.90
C GLN A 328 -37.59 -34.97 -53.30
N GLN A 329 -38.67 -35.55 -53.80
CA GLN A 329 -38.75 -36.08 -55.17
C GLN A 329 -38.76 -34.96 -56.22
N PHE A 330 -39.47 -33.85 -55.96
CA PHE A 330 -39.44 -32.66 -56.82
C PHE A 330 -38.05 -32.00 -56.88
N MET A 331 -37.36 -31.89 -55.75
CA MET A 331 -36.01 -31.30 -55.71
C MET A 331 -34.96 -32.16 -56.43
N LYS A 332 -35.19 -33.47 -56.54
CA LYS A 332 -34.34 -34.42 -57.27
C LYS A 332 -34.71 -34.55 -58.76
N SER A 333 -35.86 -34.02 -59.19
CA SER A 333 -36.25 -34.02 -60.61
C SER A 333 -35.72 -32.78 -61.33
N GLY A 334 -35.77 -32.77 -62.65
CA GLY A 334 -35.37 -31.64 -63.50
C GLY A 334 -36.30 -30.42 -63.43
N ARG A 335 -37.20 -30.35 -62.44
CA ARG A 335 -38.15 -29.24 -62.17
C ARG A 335 -38.95 -28.82 -63.40
N SER A 336 -39.36 -29.81 -64.20
CA SER A 336 -40.21 -29.58 -65.36
C SER A 336 -41.63 -29.19 -64.95
N MET A 337 -42.38 -28.54 -65.84
CA MET A 337 -43.79 -28.16 -65.59
C MET A 337 -44.65 -29.37 -65.16
N ARG A 338 -44.33 -30.57 -65.65
CA ARG A 338 -45.01 -31.83 -65.32
C ARG A 338 -44.68 -32.32 -63.90
N ASP A 339 -43.48 -32.06 -63.41
CA ASP A 339 -43.08 -32.42 -62.04
C ASP A 339 -43.67 -31.45 -61.00
N VAL A 340 -43.81 -30.17 -61.35
CA VAL A 340 -44.52 -29.18 -60.53
C VAL A 340 -45.97 -29.58 -60.33
N ALA A 341 -46.66 -29.99 -61.41
CA ALA A 341 -48.05 -30.46 -61.32
C ALA A 341 -48.19 -31.69 -60.42
N ARG A 342 -47.25 -32.64 -60.50
CA ARG A 342 -47.24 -33.84 -59.65
C ARG A 342 -46.99 -33.49 -58.17
N PHE A 343 -46.11 -32.54 -57.89
CA PHE A 343 -45.83 -32.06 -56.53
C PHE A 343 -47.05 -31.37 -55.90
N LEU A 344 -47.72 -30.50 -56.65
CA LEU A 344 -48.92 -29.81 -56.18
C LEU A 344 -50.08 -30.79 -55.93
N ALA A 345 -50.27 -31.78 -56.81
CA ALA A 345 -51.30 -32.82 -56.60
C ALA A 345 -51.05 -33.67 -55.35
N GLN A 346 -49.79 -33.93 -54.99
CA GLN A 346 -49.43 -34.72 -53.78
C GLN A 346 -49.49 -33.91 -52.47
N THR A 347 -49.59 -32.58 -52.55
CA THR A 347 -49.53 -31.68 -51.39
C THR A 347 -50.84 -30.95 -51.09
N GLN A 348 -51.85 -31.01 -51.97
CA GLN A 348 -53.14 -30.32 -51.80
C GLN A 348 -54.32 -31.20 -51.33
N GLU A 349 -54.09 -32.48 -50.97
CA GLU A 349 -55.07 -33.32 -50.24
C GLU A 349 -54.64 -33.54 -48.79
#